data_AF-A0A8J7BYK5-F1
#
_entry.id   AF-A0A8J7BYK5-F1
#
_cell.length_a   1.000
_cell.length_b   1.000
_cell.length_c   1.000
_cell.angle_alpha   90.00
_cell.angle_beta   90.00
_cell.angle_gamma   90.00
#
_symmetry.space_group_name_H-M   'P 1'
#
loop_
_entity.id
_entity.type
_entity.pdbx_description
1 polymer ?
#
loop_
_entity_poly.entity_id
_entity_poly.type
_entity_poly.pdbx_seq_one_letter_code
_entity_poly.pdbx_strand_id
1 'polypeptide(L)' 'MSVIFQIALVALVFVSFALVIGVPVAYATPQNWNESKRLLWIGSGVWFALVFLVGALNFFVV' A
#
# COMPACT_ATOMS: atom_id res chain seq x y z
N MET A 1 8.26 -15.97 12.62
CA MET A 1 7.87 -14.99 11.58
C MET A 1 6.39 -14.58 11.60
N SER A 2 5.52 -15.32 12.32
CA SER A 2 4.06 -15.05 12.35
C SER A 2 3.68 -13.60 12.73
N VAL A 3 4.24 -13.02 13.80
CA VAL A 3 3.91 -11.64 14.21
C VAL A 3 4.30 -10.62 13.12
N ILE A 4 5.49 -10.75 12.54
CA ILE A 4 5.97 -9.85 11.47
C ILE A 4 5.10 -9.99 10.22
N PHE A 5 4.74 -11.22 9.84
CA PHE A 5 3.83 -11.50 8.73
C PHE A 5 2.46 -10.86 8.95
N GLN A 6 1.87 -11.03 10.13
CA GLN A 6 0.56 -10.47 10.46
C GLN A 6 0.57 -8.93 10.41
N ILE A 7 1.61 -8.29 10.97
CA ILE A 7 1.76 -6.84 10.91
C ILE A 7 1.91 -6.37 9.46
N ALA A 8 2.75 -7.02 8.65
CA ALA A 8 2.93 -6.68 7.24
C ALA A 8 1.64 -6.85 6.43
N LEU A 9 0.87 -7.91 6.70
CA LEU A 9 -0.41 -8.16 6.06
C LEU A 9 -1.46 -7.12 6.45
N VAL A 10 -1.56 -6.77 7.73
CA VAL A 10 -2.46 -5.70 8.20
C VAL A 10 -2.07 -4.35 7.60
N ALA A 11 -0.78 -4.03 7.52
CA ALA A 11 -0.30 -2.82 6.86
C ALA A 11 -0.68 -2.80 5.37
N LEU A 12 -0.53 -3.93 4.67
CA LEU A 12 -0.94 -4.06 3.26
C LEU A 12 -2.45 -3.81 3.10
N VAL A 13 -3.29 -4.33 3.99
CA VAL A 13 -4.74 -4.08 3.98
C VAL A 13 -5.05 -2.58 4.15
N PHE A 14 -4.44 -1.92 5.13
CA PHE A 14 -4.67 -0.48 5.35
C PHE A 14 -4.19 0.39 4.18
N VAL A 15 -3.00 0.11 3.63
CA VAL A 15 -2.48 0.82 2.46
C VAL A 15 -3.40 0.59 1.26
N SER A 16 -3.88 -0.63 1.05
CA SER A 16 -4.84 -0.94 -0.02
C SER A 16 -6.13 -0.14 0.14
N PHE A 17 -6.71 -0.11 1.34
CA PHE A 17 -7.91 0.67 1.61
C PHE A 17 -7.70 2.17 1.36
N ALA A 18 -6.55 2.71 1.81
CA ALA A 18 -6.18 4.09 1.55
C ALA A 18 -6.03 4.40 0.06
N LEU A 19 -5.43 3.50 -0.73
CA LEU A 19 -5.29 3.66 -2.18
C LEU A 19 -6.62 3.54 -2.92
N VAL A 20 -7.50 2.62 -2.51
CA VAL A 20 -8.85 2.44 -3.09
C VAL A 20 -9.65 3.73 -3.02
N ILE A 21 -9.54 4.49 -1.93
CA ILE A 21 -10.21 5.79 -1.77
C ILE A 21 -9.36 6.91 -2.39
N GLY A 22 -8.07 6.95 -2.07
CA GLY A 22 -7.18 8.06 -2.40
C GLY A 22 -6.92 8.21 -3.90
N VAL A 23 -6.79 7.12 -4.65
CA VAL A 23 -6.56 7.14 -6.10
C VAL A 23 -7.70 7.84 -6.86
N PRO A 24 -8.97 7.41 -6.76
CA PRO A 24 -10.06 8.08 -7.49
C PRO A 24 -10.28 9.53 -7.03
N VAL A 25 -10.14 9.80 -5.72
CA VAL A 25 -10.27 11.17 -5.19
C VAL A 25 -9.18 12.08 -5.75
N ALA A 26 -7.92 11.63 -5.76
CA ALA A 26 -6.81 12.39 -6.31
C ALA A 26 -6.93 12.63 -7.82
N TYR A 27 -7.47 11.66 -8.57
CA TYR A 27 -7.68 11.81 -10.01
C TYR A 27 -8.83 12.77 -10.36
N ALA A 28 -9.84 12.88 -9.49
CA ALA A 28 -10.98 13.77 -9.70
C ALA A 28 -10.78 15.18 -9.12
N THR A 29 -9.80 15.38 -8.24
CA THR A 29 -9.57 16.69 -7.59
C THR A 29 -8.71 17.60 -8.48
N PRO A 30 -9.19 18.77 -8.90
CA PRO A 30 -8.47 19.63 -9.84
C PRO A 30 -7.29 20.40 -9.22
N GLN A 31 -7.30 20.59 -7.89
CA GLN A 31 -6.21 21.22 -7.15
C GLN A 31 -5.19 20.19 -6.67
N ASN A 32 -3.96 20.63 -6.42
CA ASN A 32 -2.89 19.85 -5.77
C ASN A 32 -2.43 18.58 -6.50
N TRP A 33 -2.71 18.46 -7.81
CA TRP A 33 -2.33 17.28 -8.60
C TRP A 33 -0.87 16.87 -8.45
N ASN A 34 0.08 17.81 -8.44
CA ASN A 34 1.51 17.50 -8.32
C ASN A 34 1.85 16.81 -6.99
N GLU A 35 1.22 17.24 -5.89
CA GLU A 35 1.43 16.63 -4.57
C GLU A 35 0.74 15.27 -4.49
N SER A 36 -0.52 15.20 -4.94
CA SER A 36 -1.27 13.95 -4.99
C SER A 36 -0.57 12.91 -5.85
N LYS A 37 -0.07 13.28 -7.03
CA LYS A 37 0.71 12.39 -7.91
C LYS A 37 1.93 11.82 -7.20
N ARG A 38 2.68 12.63 -6.45
CA ARG A 38 3.83 12.16 -5.65
C ARG A 38 3.38 11.16 -4.59
N LEU A 39 2.31 11.46 -3.86
CA LEU A 39 1.76 10.55 -2.84
C LEU A 39 1.26 9.24 -3.46
N LEU A 40 0.63 9.27 -4.63
CA LEU A 40 0.20 8.07 -5.35
C LEU A 40 1.38 7.20 -5.78
N TRP A 41 2.48 7.80 -6.25
CA TRP A 41 3.71 7.05 -6.57
C TRP A 41 4.32 6.38 -5.35
N ILE A 42 4.44 7.12 -4.24
CA ILE A 42 4.95 6.57 -2.98
C ILE A 42 4.03 5.46 -2.48
N GLY A 43 2.72 5.71 -2.43
CA GLY A 43 1.73 4.73 -1.97
C GLY A 43 1.75 3.46 -2.81
N SER A 44 1.85 3.58 -4.14
CA SER A 44 1.96 2.43 -5.04
C SER A 44 3.26 1.64 -4.82
N GLY A 45 4.39 2.33 -4.62
CA GLY A 45 5.67 1.70 -4.31
C GLY A 45 5.65 0.96 -2.96
N VAL A 46 5.07 1.56 -1.93
CA VAL A 46 4.88 0.94 -0.60
C VAL A 46 3.97 -0.28 -0.70
N TRP A 47 2.85 -0.15 -1.41
CA TRP A 47 1.92 -1.26 -1.62
C TRP A 47 2.60 -2.43 -2.33
N PHE A 48 3.32 -2.16 -3.42
CA PHE A 48 4.07 -3.17 -4.16
C PHE A 48 5.10 -3.86 -3.26
N ALA A 49 5.92 -3.10 -2.54
CA ALA A 49 6.91 -3.65 -1.62
C ALA A 49 6.28 -4.55 -0.53
N LEU A 50 5.12 -4.14 0.02
CA LEU A 50 4.38 -4.94 1.00
C LEU A 50 3.85 -6.25 0.41
N VAL A 51 3.38 -6.28 -0.84
CA VAL A 51 2.97 -7.52 -1.52
C VAL A 51 4.13 -8.51 -1.61
N PHE A 52 5.30 -8.06 -2.06
CA PHE A 52 6.49 -8.93 -2.13
C PHE A 52 6.95 -9.38 -0.75
N LEU A 53 6.93 -8.48 0.23
CA LEU A 53 7.29 -8.81 1.61
C LEU A 53 6.37 -9.88 2.19
N VAL A 54 5.05 -9.72 2.09
CA VAL A 54 4.08 -10.71 2.58
C VAL A 54 4.26 -12.04 1.86
N GLY A 55 4.43 -12.02 0.53
CA GLY A 55 4.69 -13.22 -0.27
C GLY A 55 5.97 -13.96 0.16
N ALA A 56 7.06 -13.23 0.42
CA ALA A 56 8.29 -13.81 0.93
C ALA A 56 8.15 -14.35 2.36
N LEU A 57 7.45 -13.61 3.23
CA LEU A 57 7.23 -14.01 4.63
C LEU A 57 6.35 -15.27 4.74
N ASN A 58 5.48 -15.53 3.76
CA ASN A 58 4.60 -16.69 3.71
C ASN A 58 5.37 -18.02 3.85
N PHE A 59 6.56 -18.14 3.23
CA PHE A 59 7.42 -19.34 3.29
C PHE A 59 7.97 -19.66 4.69
N PHE A 60 7.83 -18.74 5.65
CA PHE A 60 8.31 -18.92 7.03
C PHE A 60 7.16 -19.07 8.04
N VAL A 61 5.92 -19.12 7.57
CA VAL A 61 4.71 -19.17 8.42
C VAL A 61 3.78 -20.31 8.02
N VAL A 62 3.72 -20.65 6.72
CA VAL A 62 2.99 -21.80 6.16
C VAL A 62 3.96 -22.93 5.90
#